data_AF-K6WXS4-F1
#
_entry.id   AF-K6WXS4-F1
#
_cell.length_a   1.000
_cell.length_b   1.000
_cell.length_c   1.000
_cell.angle_alpha   90.00
_cell.angle_beta   90.00
_cell.angle_gamma   90.00
#
_symmetry.space_group_name_H-M   'P 1'
#
loop_
_entity.id
_entity.type
_entity.pdbx_description
1 polymer ?
#
loop_
_entity_poly.entity_id
_entity_poly.type
_entity_poly.pdbx_seq_one_letter_code
_entity_poly.pdbx_strand_id
1 'polypeptide(L)'
;MEALILIALIVLIVVGVVVVAQQRSGTNAARTLDDAKADARQAIERLGGQVFMLVGDGPASKQALADAGERYTAAGSQIEQANSPAQARLAKQTAIEGLYYIRAARVAMNLDPGPAIPELEGQQSAGKVTEDRKVEFEGRQVEASPNPSDRTPNYYPGGRVAGRPVPAGWYSEPWWRPALVAGAWGVGSMFLFSAMFSGMAGVPYDAQGFESGVGDGSDMGAVEGGAGGDDFGGDTGGDGFGGDGGFGGDGGGFGDFGGGFDL
;
A
#
# COMPACT_ATOMS: atom_id res chain seq x y z
N MET A 1 0.02 -38.69 48.85
CA MET A 1 0.73 -39.12 47.63
C MET A 1 -0.16 -39.06 46.41
N GLU A 2 -1.39 -39.59 46.46
CA GLU A 2 -2.32 -39.58 45.30
C GLU A 2 -2.61 -38.18 44.73
N ALA A 3 -2.86 -37.17 45.56
CA ALA A 3 -3.09 -35.80 45.10
C ALA A 3 -1.90 -35.19 44.33
N LEU A 4 -0.67 -35.49 44.75
CA LEU A 4 0.54 -35.01 44.07
C LEU A 4 0.75 -35.70 42.71
N ILE A 5 0.43 -36.99 42.62
CA ILE A 5 0.49 -37.74 41.37
C ILE A 5 -0.58 -37.22 40.39
N LEU A 6 -1.77 -36.90 40.89
CA LEU A 6 -2.86 -36.37 40.08
C LEU A 6 -2.54 -34.97 39.53
N ILE A 7 -1.95 -34.10 40.36
CA ILE A 7 -1.47 -32.78 39.93
C ILE A 7 -0.36 -32.91 38.88
N ALA A 8 0.62 -33.80 39.10
CA ALA A 8 1.70 -34.03 38.14
C ALA A 8 1.18 -34.52 36.77
N LEU A 9 0.17 -35.41 36.77
CA LEU A 9 -0.47 -35.90 35.55
C LEU A 9 -1.20 -34.76 34.81
N ILE A 10 -1.94 -33.91 35.53
CA ILE A 10 -2.63 -32.76 34.93
C ILE A 10 -1.63 -31.77 34.32
N VAL A 11 -0.54 -31.46 35.01
CA VAL A 11 0.51 -30.58 34.48
C VAL A 11 1.11 -31.15 33.20
N LEU A 12 1.39 -32.45 33.14
CA LEU A 12 1.89 -33.12 31.94
C LEU A 12 0.92 -33.03 30.76
N ILE A 13 -0.38 -33.21 31.02
CA ILE A 13 -1.42 -33.08 29.98
C ILE A 13 -1.51 -31.65 29.49
N VAL A 14 -1.54 -30.66 30.40
CA VAL A 14 -1.61 -29.24 30.05
C VAL A 14 -0.39 -28.83 29.22
N VAL A 15 0.83 -29.24 29.62
CA VAL A 15 2.06 -28.99 28.86
C VAL A 15 1.98 -29.64 27.48
N GLY A 16 1.52 -30.90 27.39
CA GLY A 16 1.35 -31.59 26.11
C GLY A 16 0.37 -30.88 25.17
N VAL A 17 -0.76 -30.42 25.71
CA VAL A 17 -1.77 -29.65 24.94
C VAL A 17 -1.21 -28.31 24.47
N VAL A 18 -0.51 -27.58 25.33
CA VAL A 18 0.11 -26.28 24.98
C VAL A 18 1.17 -26.45 23.89
N VAL A 19 2.04 -27.45 23.99
CA VAL A 19 3.07 -27.72 22.97
C VAL A 19 2.46 -28.08 21.62
N VAL A 20 1.45 -28.95 21.59
CA VAL A 20 0.76 -29.32 20.35
C VAL A 20 0.00 -28.13 19.75
N ALA A 21 -0.65 -27.30 20.59
CA ALA A 21 -1.33 -26.09 20.14
C ALA A 21 -0.34 -25.09 19.52
N GLN A 22 0.82 -24.85 20.15
CA GLN A 22 1.85 -23.96 19.63
C GLN A 22 2.45 -24.46 18.31
N GLN A 23 2.72 -25.76 18.18
CA GLN A 23 3.24 -26.36 16.94
C GLN A 23 2.24 -26.27 15.78
N ARG A 24 0.95 -26.50 16.05
CA ARG A 24 -0.12 -26.38 15.05
C ARG A 24 -0.30 -24.94 14.60
N SER A 25 -0.31 -23.98 15.53
CA SER A 25 -0.38 -22.55 15.22
C SER A 25 0.79 -22.08 14.37
N GLY A 26 2.02 -22.48 14.70
CA GLY A 26 3.22 -22.14 13.93
C GLY A 26 3.19 -22.71 12.50
N THR A 27 2.75 -23.96 12.34
CA THR A 27 2.63 -24.61 11.02
C THR A 27 1.58 -23.91 10.15
N ASN A 28 0.44 -23.54 10.73
CA ASN A 28 -0.60 -22.81 10.01
C ASN A 28 -0.13 -21.41 9.60
N ALA A 29 0.53 -20.69 10.50
CA ALA A 29 1.11 -19.38 10.21
C ALA A 29 2.13 -19.44 9.06
N ALA A 30 3.05 -20.43 9.10
CA ALA A 30 4.03 -20.63 8.03
C ALA A 30 3.36 -20.89 6.67
N ARG A 31 2.36 -21.79 6.61
CA ARG A 31 1.61 -22.05 5.37
C ARG A 31 0.91 -20.81 4.83
N THR A 32 0.23 -20.04 5.69
CA THR A 32 -0.44 -18.81 5.25
C THR A 32 0.53 -17.75 4.73
N LEU A 33 1.75 -17.69 5.26
CA LEU A 33 2.80 -16.82 4.74
C LEU A 33 3.29 -17.31 3.38
N ASP A 34 3.55 -18.61 3.23
CA ASP A 34 4.02 -19.20 1.98
C ASP A 34 2.99 -19.03 0.85
N ASP A 35 1.71 -19.25 1.13
CA ASP A 35 0.61 -19.03 0.18
C ASP A 35 0.52 -17.55 -0.24
N ALA A 36 0.60 -16.63 0.72
CA ALA A 36 0.60 -15.20 0.43
C ALA A 36 1.82 -14.77 -0.38
N LYS A 37 2.99 -15.38 -0.13
CA LYS A 37 4.20 -15.15 -0.91
C LYS A 37 4.10 -15.66 -2.33
N ALA A 38 3.54 -16.85 -2.52
CA ALA A 38 3.32 -17.43 -3.85
C ALA A 38 2.38 -16.56 -4.70
N ASP A 39 1.27 -16.10 -4.11
CA ASP A 39 0.31 -15.21 -4.76
C ASP A 39 0.94 -13.86 -5.15
N ALA A 40 1.76 -13.28 -4.27
CA ALA A 40 2.51 -12.06 -4.59
C ALA A 40 3.54 -12.27 -5.70
N ARG A 41 4.31 -13.37 -5.66
CA ARG A 41 5.30 -13.71 -6.69
C ARG A 41 4.66 -13.88 -8.06
N GLN A 42 3.50 -14.51 -8.16
CA GLN A 42 2.77 -14.62 -9.42
C GLN A 42 2.47 -13.25 -10.04
N ALA A 43 2.04 -12.26 -9.24
CA ALA A 43 1.79 -10.91 -9.72
C ALA A 43 3.10 -10.20 -10.15
N ILE A 44 4.17 -10.38 -9.38
CA ILE A 44 5.50 -9.80 -9.67
C ILE A 44 6.10 -10.38 -10.95
N GLU A 45 6.01 -11.69 -11.16
CA GLU A 45 6.48 -12.36 -12.38
C GLU A 45 5.70 -11.90 -13.61
N ARG A 46 4.37 -11.79 -13.50
CA ARG A 46 3.52 -11.22 -14.56
C ARG A 46 3.95 -9.79 -14.90
N LEU A 47 4.24 -8.96 -13.88
CA LEU A 47 4.72 -7.59 -14.07
C LEU A 47 6.10 -7.57 -14.74
N GLY A 48 7.07 -8.32 -14.22
CA GLY A 48 8.43 -8.39 -14.74
C GLY A 48 8.47 -8.81 -16.20
N GLY A 49 7.67 -9.81 -16.59
CA GLY A 49 7.54 -10.21 -17.99
C GLY A 49 7.14 -9.05 -18.89
N GLN A 50 6.19 -8.20 -18.49
CA GLN A 50 5.77 -7.05 -19.29
C GLN A 50 6.80 -5.91 -19.29
N VAL A 51 7.42 -5.63 -18.14
CA VAL A 51 8.46 -4.59 -18.01
C VAL A 51 9.64 -4.86 -18.95
N PHE A 52 10.08 -6.11 -19.08
CA PHE A 52 11.22 -6.45 -19.94
C PHE A 52 10.86 -6.66 -21.42
N MET A 53 9.58 -6.86 -21.75
CA MET A 53 9.13 -7.10 -23.13
C MET A 53 8.73 -5.83 -23.90
N LEU A 54 8.32 -4.78 -23.20
CA LEU A 54 7.80 -3.56 -23.82
C LEU A 54 8.87 -2.48 -23.92
N VAL A 55 8.86 -1.75 -25.05
CA VAL A 55 9.70 -0.57 -25.28
C VAL A 55 8.79 0.58 -25.69
N GLY A 56 8.81 1.66 -24.92
CA GLY A 56 7.93 2.81 -25.15
C GLY A 56 8.32 3.61 -26.40
N ASP A 57 7.33 3.99 -27.20
CA ASP A 57 7.47 4.72 -28.46
C ASP A 57 7.25 6.25 -28.31
N GLY A 58 6.58 6.68 -27.24
CA GLY A 58 6.31 8.09 -26.92
C GLY A 58 6.48 8.44 -25.43
N PRO A 59 6.45 9.74 -25.06
CA PRO A 59 6.65 10.21 -23.68
C PRO A 59 5.76 9.50 -22.66
N ALA A 60 4.46 9.39 -22.93
CA ALA A 60 3.49 8.75 -22.05
C ALA A 60 3.80 7.26 -21.81
N SER A 61 4.10 6.51 -22.88
CA SER A 61 4.45 5.09 -22.77
C SER A 61 5.78 4.85 -22.06
N LYS A 62 6.79 5.68 -22.32
CA LYS A 62 8.11 5.60 -21.67
C LYS A 62 8.00 5.90 -20.18
N GLN A 63 7.27 6.94 -19.81
CA GLN A 63 7.04 7.30 -18.41
C GLN A 63 6.29 6.18 -17.68
N ALA A 64 5.20 5.67 -18.25
CA ALA A 64 4.44 4.57 -17.66
C ALA A 64 5.29 3.28 -17.52
N LEU A 65 6.17 2.95 -18.49
CA LEU A 65 7.08 1.81 -18.34
C LEU A 65 8.15 2.04 -17.26
N ALA A 66 8.64 3.27 -17.11
CA ALA A 66 9.54 3.62 -16.02
C ALA A 66 8.86 3.45 -14.65
N ASP A 67 7.65 4.00 -14.48
CA ASP A 67 6.84 3.83 -13.26
C ASP A 67 6.55 2.33 -12.98
N ALA A 68 6.27 1.53 -14.03
CA ALA A 68 6.10 0.08 -13.89
C ALA A 68 7.38 -0.62 -13.41
N GLY A 69 8.55 -0.23 -13.93
CA GLY A 69 9.85 -0.76 -13.52
C GLY A 69 10.22 -0.40 -12.08
N GLU A 70 9.88 0.80 -11.63
CA GLU A 70 10.00 1.21 -10.23
C GLU A 70 9.15 0.31 -9.32
N ARG A 71 7.88 0.07 -9.70
CA ARG A 71 6.99 -0.83 -8.94
C ARG A 71 7.47 -2.28 -8.96
N TYR A 72 8.03 -2.76 -10.06
CA TYR A 72 8.62 -4.09 -10.12
C TYR A 72 9.79 -4.25 -9.14
N THR A 73 10.71 -3.27 -9.12
CA THR A 73 11.86 -3.26 -8.20
C THR A 73 11.41 -3.19 -6.74
N ALA A 74 10.45 -2.31 -6.44
CA ALA A 74 9.86 -2.17 -5.12
C ALA A 74 9.17 -3.48 -4.67
N ALA A 75 8.30 -4.05 -5.50
CA ALA A 75 7.59 -5.28 -5.16
C ALA A 75 8.55 -6.47 -4.96
N GLY A 76 9.60 -6.57 -5.77
CA GLY A 76 10.67 -7.56 -5.63
C GLY A 76 11.38 -7.46 -4.27
N SER A 77 11.85 -6.26 -3.91
CA SER A 77 12.50 -6.06 -2.61
C SER A 77 11.55 -6.30 -1.42
N GLN A 78 10.29 -5.88 -1.53
CA GLN A 78 9.27 -6.08 -0.49
C GLN A 78 8.96 -7.57 -0.26
N ILE A 79 8.82 -8.36 -1.34
CA ILE A 79 8.50 -9.78 -1.20
C ILE A 79 9.66 -10.60 -0.63
N GLU A 80 10.89 -10.22 -0.96
CA GLU A 80 12.10 -10.85 -0.40
C GLU A 80 12.21 -10.63 1.11
N GLN A 81 11.83 -9.44 1.59
CA GLN A 81 11.90 -9.07 3.01
C GLN A 81 10.63 -9.42 3.80
N ALA A 82 9.57 -9.91 3.14
CA ALA A 82 8.29 -10.19 3.80
C ALA A 82 8.41 -11.35 4.81
N ASN A 83 8.03 -11.09 6.06
CA ASN A 83 7.99 -12.02 7.18
C ASN A 83 6.56 -12.24 7.73
N SER A 84 5.55 -11.62 7.12
CA SER A 84 4.14 -11.81 7.47
C SER A 84 3.24 -11.86 6.22
N PRO A 85 2.06 -12.52 6.29
CA PRO A 85 1.12 -12.53 5.19
C PRO A 85 0.68 -11.12 4.76
N ALA A 86 0.59 -10.18 5.70
CA ALA A 86 0.28 -8.78 5.40
C ALA A 86 1.38 -8.12 4.55
N GLN A 87 2.65 -8.32 4.90
CA GLN A 87 3.77 -7.80 4.09
C GLN A 87 3.81 -8.40 2.68
N ALA A 88 3.51 -9.70 2.54
CA ALA A 88 3.41 -10.32 1.21
C ALA A 88 2.23 -9.74 0.39
N ARG A 89 1.09 -9.45 1.01
CA ARG A 89 -0.05 -8.78 0.35
C ARG A 89 0.29 -7.35 -0.07
N LEU A 90 1.05 -6.60 0.73
CA LEU A 90 1.54 -5.27 0.34
C LEU A 90 2.45 -5.36 -0.90
N ALA A 91 3.36 -6.34 -0.95
CA ALA A 91 4.18 -6.58 -2.14
C ALA A 91 3.34 -6.90 -3.38
N LYS A 92 2.27 -7.70 -3.21
CA LYS A 92 1.29 -7.97 -4.27
C LYS A 92 0.57 -6.69 -4.73
N GLN A 93 0.13 -5.82 -3.82
CA GLN A 93 -0.50 -4.54 -4.16
C GLN A 93 0.46 -3.67 -4.99
N THR A 94 1.73 -3.56 -4.59
CA THR A 94 2.76 -2.85 -5.36
C THR A 94 2.91 -3.41 -6.77
N ALA A 95 2.90 -4.74 -6.93
CA ALA A 95 2.96 -5.37 -8.25
C ALA A 95 1.69 -5.09 -9.09
N ILE A 96 0.51 -5.08 -8.48
CA ILE A 96 -0.75 -4.73 -9.14
C ILE A 96 -0.70 -3.27 -9.63
N GLU A 97 -0.19 -2.33 -8.83
CA GLU A 97 0.04 -0.95 -9.27
C GLU A 97 0.96 -0.90 -10.50
N GLY A 98 2.05 -1.67 -10.49
CA GLY A 98 2.92 -1.85 -11.66
C GLY A 98 2.17 -2.35 -12.90
N LEU A 99 1.25 -3.30 -12.74
CA LEU A 99 0.44 -3.80 -13.85
C LEU A 99 -0.49 -2.72 -14.43
N TYR A 100 -1.00 -1.79 -13.62
CA TYR A 100 -1.76 -0.65 -14.13
C TYR A 100 -0.89 0.29 -14.96
N TYR A 101 0.37 0.51 -14.57
CA TYR A 101 1.33 1.27 -15.37
C TYR A 101 1.67 0.56 -16.69
N ILE A 102 1.83 -0.77 -16.69
CA ILE A 102 1.95 -1.55 -17.92
C ILE A 102 0.74 -1.36 -18.83
N ARG A 103 -0.48 -1.45 -18.29
CA ARG A 103 -1.70 -1.22 -19.06
C ARG A 103 -1.71 0.19 -19.66
N ALA A 104 -1.36 1.21 -18.87
CA ALA A 104 -1.27 2.59 -19.32
C ALA A 104 -0.26 2.76 -20.47
N ALA A 105 0.91 2.13 -20.36
CA ALA A 105 1.91 2.10 -21.43
C ALA A 105 1.37 1.47 -22.71
N ARG A 106 0.69 0.32 -22.59
CA ARG A 106 0.06 -0.38 -23.74
C ARG A 106 -1.00 0.48 -24.42
N VAL A 107 -1.86 1.12 -23.63
CA VAL A 107 -2.88 2.07 -24.15
C VAL A 107 -2.20 3.26 -24.85
N ALA A 108 -1.13 3.82 -24.30
CA ALA A 108 -0.38 4.90 -24.92
C ALA A 108 0.29 4.50 -26.25
N MET A 109 0.69 3.24 -26.40
CA MET A 109 1.22 2.66 -27.64
C MET A 109 0.12 2.15 -28.59
N ASN A 110 -1.16 2.40 -28.28
CA ASN A 110 -2.32 1.88 -29.03
C ASN A 110 -2.30 0.34 -29.20
N LEU A 111 -1.82 -0.37 -28.17
CA LEU A 111 -1.83 -1.83 -28.09
C LEU A 111 -3.04 -2.32 -27.29
N ASP A 112 -3.33 -3.62 -27.41
CA ASP A 112 -4.29 -4.28 -26.51
C ASP A 112 -3.92 -4.01 -25.04
N PRO A 113 -4.83 -3.49 -24.19
CA PRO A 113 -4.55 -3.14 -22.78
C PRO A 113 -4.10 -4.31 -21.90
N GLY A 114 -4.22 -5.54 -22.39
CA GLY A 114 -3.93 -6.76 -21.67
C GLY A 114 -5.08 -7.23 -20.78
N PRO A 115 -4.87 -8.34 -20.06
CA PRO A 115 -5.91 -8.97 -19.26
C PRO A 115 -6.39 -8.08 -18.12
N ALA A 116 -7.55 -8.41 -17.55
CA ALA A 116 -8.05 -7.77 -16.34
C ALA A 116 -6.97 -7.72 -15.25
N ILE A 117 -6.98 -6.62 -14.49
CA ILE A 117 -6.08 -6.38 -13.37
C ILE A 117 -6.99 -6.27 -12.15
N PRO A 118 -6.64 -6.92 -11.02
CA PRO A 118 -7.37 -6.72 -9.77
C PRO A 118 -7.47 -5.24 -9.42
N GLU A 119 -8.52 -4.89 -8.70
CA GLU A 119 -8.72 -3.50 -8.28
C GLU A 119 -7.72 -3.10 -7.19
N LEU A 120 -7.32 -1.83 -7.22
CA LEU A 120 -6.50 -1.24 -6.17
C LEU A 120 -7.36 -0.69 -5.03
N GLU A 121 -6.80 -0.68 -3.83
CA GLU A 121 -7.46 -0.12 -2.67
C GLU A 121 -7.75 1.38 -2.86
N GLY A 122 -9.00 1.78 -2.61
CA GLY A 122 -9.45 3.16 -2.75
C GLY A 122 -9.57 3.67 -4.20
N GLN A 123 -9.29 2.84 -5.21
CA GLN A 123 -9.34 3.23 -6.62
C GLN A 123 -10.75 3.63 -7.05
N GLN A 124 -11.76 2.81 -6.74
CA GLN A 124 -13.17 3.13 -7.00
C GLN A 124 -13.60 4.46 -6.36
N SER A 125 -13.31 4.66 -5.07
CA SER A 125 -13.68 5.87 -4.34
C SER A 125 -12.97 7.12 -4.85
N ALA A 126 -11.74 6.97 -5.36
CA ALA A 126 -10.97 8.08 -5.91
C ALA A 126 -11.49 8.56 -7.28
N GLY A 127 -12.30 7.74 -7.96
CA GLY A 127 -12.83 8.10 -9.26
C GLY A 127 -11.76 8.18 -10.34
N LYS A 128 -12.12 8.83 -11.45
CA LYS A 128 -11.25 8.96 -12.62
C LYS A 128 -11.51 10.25 -13.40
N VAL A 129 -10.49 10.71 -14.10
CA VAL A 129 -10.59 11.80 -15.08
C VAL A 129 -11.45 11.33 -16.26
N THR A 130 -12.48 12.10 -16.59
CA THR A 130 -13.43 11.78 -17.68
C THR A 130 -13.38 12.74 -18.85
N GLU A 131 -12.69 13.87 -18.70
CA GLU A 131 -12.59 14.91 -19.72
C GLU A 131 -11.25 15.64 -19.60
N ASP A 132 -10.82 16.27 -20.71
CA ASP A 132 -9.62 17.08 -20.71
C ASP A 132 -9.83 18.33 -19.86
N ARG A 133 -8.86 18.64 -19.01
CA ARG A 133 -8.85 19.84 -18.18
C ARG A 133 -7.50 20.51 -18.25
N LYS A 134 -7.51 21.84 -18.36
CA LYS A 134 -6.34 22.70 -18.27
C LYS A 134 -6.63 23.81 -17.26
N VAL A 135 -5.72 24.01 -16.31
CA VAL A 135 -5.82 25.05 -15.29
C VAL A 135 -4.50 25.80 -15.13
N GLU A 136 -4.58 27.08 -14.76
CA GLU A 136 -3.42 27.87 -14.31
C GLU A 136 -3.33 27.78 -12.78
N PHE A 137 -2.20 27.31 -12.27
CA PHE A 137 -1.93 27.12 -10.84
C PHE A 137 -0.51 27.61 -10.53
N GLU A 138 -0.40 28.60 -9.63
CA GLU A 138 0.90 29.16 -9.20
C GLU A 138 1.80 29.65 -10.37
N GLY A 139 1.19 30.20 -11.42
CA GLY A 139 1.91 30.66 -12.62
C GLY A 139 2.38 29.54 -13.56
N ARG A 140 1.87 28.32 -13.37
CA ARG A 140 2.15 27.13 -14.16
C ARG A 140 0.86 26.56 -14.71
N GLN A 141 0.93 25.93 -15.87
CA GLN A 141 -0.20 25.26 -16.49
C GLN A 141 -0.22 23.78 -16.11
N VAL A 142 -1.30 23.34 -15.47
CA VAL A 142 -1.51 21.94 -15.08
C VAL A 142 -2.65 21.35 -15.90
N GLU A 143 -2.43 20.18 -16.48
CA GLU A 143 -3.39 19.49 -17.33
C GLU A 143 -3.72 18.09 -16.81
N ALA A 144 -4.97 17.68 -17.00
CA ALA A 144 -5.46 16.33 -16.77
C ALA A 144 -6.23 15.83 -18.02
N SER A 145 -6.15 14.54 -18.32
CA SER A 145 -6.85 13.92 -19.45
C SER A 145 -7.24 12.47 -19.15
N PRO A 146 -8.37 11.97 -19.70
CA PRO A 146 -8.66 10.54 -19.72
C PRO A 146 -7.70 9.75 -20.63
N ASN A 147 -7.02 10.42 -21.57
CA ASN A 147 -6.20 9.78 -22.59
C ASN A 147 -4.71 10.17 -22.49
N PRO A 148 -3.78 9.28 -22.89
CA PRO A 148 -2.36 9.61 -22.95
C PRO A 148 -2.09 10.66 -24.02
N SER A 149 -1.17 11.58 -23.72
CA SER A 149 -0.65 12.54 -24.70
C SER A 149 0.74 13.02 -24.31
N ASP A 150 1.42 13.72 -25.22
CA ASP A 150 2.69 14.38 -24.91
C ASP A 150 2.55 15.48 -23.84
N ARG A 151 1.34 16.05 -23.69
CA ARG A 151 1.03 17.06 -22.68
C ARG A 151 0.70 16.46 -21.32
N THR A 152 0.26 15.20 -21.28
CA THR A 152 -0.15 14.48 -20.07
C THR A 152 0.57 13.13 -19.98
N PRO A 153 1.92 13.10 -19.88
CA PRO A 153 2.66 11.85 -19.96
C PRO A 153 2.62 11.04 -18.66
N ASN A 154 2.16 11.62 -17.54
CA ASN A 154 2.20 10.97 -16.23
C ASN A 154 0.86 10.28 -15.94
N TYR A 155 0.87 8.95 -15.91
CA TYR A 155 -0.32 8.19 -15.50
C TYR A 155 -0.38 8.04 -13.98
N TYR A 156 -1.59 8.07 -13.42
CA TYR A 156 -1.87 7.60 -12.07
C TYR A 156 -3.02 6.57 -12.11
N PRO A 157 -2.87 5.40 -11.47
CA PRO A 157 -3.90 4.37 -11.50
C PRO A 157 -5.16 4.70 -10.70
N GLY A 158 -5.14 5.73 -9.87
CA GLY A 158 -6.20 6.04 -8.91
C GLY A 158 -5.96 5.34 -7.57
N GLY A 159 -6.40 5.96 -6.48
CA GLY A 159 -6.19 5.44 -5.12
C GLY A 159 -5.98 6.55 -4.11
N ARG A 160 -5.35 6.22 -2.99
CA ARG A 160 -5.05 7.17 -1.91
C ARG A 160 -3.56 7.53 -1.85
N VAL A 161 -3.28 8.78 -1.56
CA VAL A 161 -1.94 9.30 -1.26
C VAL A 161 -2.01 10.16 -0.01
N ALA A 162 -1.27 9.78 1.04
CA ALA A 162 -1.27 10.46 2.33
C ALA A 162 -2.71 10.75 2.84
N GLY A 163 -3.55 9.71 2.86
CA GLY A 163 -4.95 9.79 3.32
C GLY A 163 -5.94 10.38 2.32
N ARG A 164 -5.50 11.06 1.25
CA ARG A 164 -6.41 11.74 0.30
C ARG A 164 -6.60 10.97 -1.00
N PRO A 165 -7.82 10.92 -1.55
CA PRO A 165 -8.09 10.24 -2.81
C PRO A 165 -7.59 11.06 -4.02
N VAL A 166 -6.86 10.40 -4.92
CA VAL A 166 -6.32 10.97 -6.16
C VAL A 166 -6.97 10.24 -7.35
N PRO A 167 -7.68 10.93 -8.25
CA PRO A 167 -8.38 10.27 -9.36
C PRO A 167 -7.43 9.57 -10.34
N ALA A 168 -7.87 8.45 -10.90
CA ALA A 168 -7.15 7.80 -11.99
C ALA A 168 -7.13 8.68 -13.24
N GLY A 169 -6.00 8.80 -13.93
CA GLY A 169 -5.92 9.62 -15.15
C GLY A 169 -4.51 9.91 -15.62
N TRP A 170 -4.41 10.71 -16.68
CA TRP A 170 -3.16 11.21 -17.24
C TRP A 170 -2.98 12.68 -16.87
N TYR A 171 -1.77 13.06 -16.48
CA TYR A 171 -1.46 14.38 -15.94
C TYR A 171 -0.21 14.98 -16.56
N SER A 172 -0.17 16.30 -16.71
CA SER A 172 1.01 17.02 -17.20
C SER A 172 2.18 16.91 -16.24
N GLU A 173 1.88 16.88 -14.94
CA GLU A 173 2.84 16.71 -13.87
C GLU A 173 2.28 15.78 -12.80
N PRO A 174 3.14 15.04 -12.09
CA PRO A 174 2.75 14.09 -11.06
C PRO A 174 2.45 14.81 -9.73
N TRP A 175 1.42 15.66 -9.69
CA TRP A 175 1.12 16.57 -8.58
C TRP A 175 0.89 15.87 -7.21
N TRP A 176 0.63 14.55 -7.20
CA TRP A 176 0.52 13.73 -5.99
C TRP A 176 1.88 13.23 -5.45
N ARG A 177 2.92 13.12 -6.29
CA ARG A 177 4.22 12.53 -5.90
C ARG A 177 4.85 13.20 -4.68
N PRO A 178 4.83 14.54 -4.51
CA PRO A 178 5.36 15.17 -3.31
C PRO A 178 4.70 14.66 -2.02
N ALA A 179 3.38 14.46 -2.01
CA ALA A 179 2.67 13.94 -0.85
C ALA A 179 2.95 12.45 -0.61
N LEU A 180 3.20 11.68 -1.68
CA LEU A 180 3.60 10.27 -1.57
C LEU A 180 4.96 10.12 -0.89
N VAL A 181 5.90 11.02 -1.17
CA VAL A 181 7.25 10.99 -0.59
C VAL A 181 7.28 11.63 0.80
N ALA A 182 6.65 12.78 0.97
CA ALA A 182 6.70 13.55 2.23
C ALA A 182 5.68 13.07 3.28
N GLY A 183 4.68 12.29 2.88
CA GLY A 183 3.56 11.89 3.74
C GLY A 183 2.60 13.04 4.09
N ALA A 184 2.78 14.22 3.50
CA ALA A 184 1.97 15.40 3.75
C ALA A 184 1.69 16.18 2.47
N TRP A 185 0.50 16.77 2.38
CA TRP A 185 0.09 17.58 1.23
C TRP A 185 0.52 19.03 1.38
N GLY A 186 1.04 19.61 0.29
CA GLY A 186 1.45 21.01 0.25
C GLY A 186 0.28 22.00 0.39
N VAL A 187 0.60 23.18 0.90
CA VAL A 187 -0.30 24.34 0.94
C VAL A 187 -0.68 24.68 -0.50
N GLY A 188 -1.98 24.60 -0.84
CA GLY A 188 -2.48 24.84 -2.21
C GLY A 188 -2.97 23.60 -2.96
N SER A 189 -2.66 22.39 -2.47
CA SER A 189 -3.15 21.12 -3.06
C SER A 189 -4.67 21.07 -3.20
N MET A 190 -5.42 21.58 -2.22
CA MET A 190 -6.88 21.68 -2.27
C MET A 190 -7.35 22.62 -3.40
N PHE A 191 -6.66 23.75 -3.61
CA PHE A 191 -7.03 24.69 -4.67
C PHE A 191 -6.74 24.08 -6.05
N LEU A 192 -5.58 23.43 -6.22
CA LEU A 192 -5.27 22.70 -7.45
C LEU A 192 -6.31 21.61 -7.73
N PHE A 193 -6.66 20.81 -6.71
CA PHE A 193 -7.70 19.79 -6.82
C PHE A 193 -9.04 20.41 -7.26
N SER A 194 -9.49 21.46 -6.58
CA SER A 194 -10.74 22.17 -6.91
C SER A 194 -10.74 22.67 -8.36
N ALA A 195 -9.66 23.33 -8.79
CA ALA A 195 -9.54 23.84 -10.14
C ALA A 195 -9.61 22.72 -11.20
N MET A 196 -8.97 21.58 -10.93
CA MET A 196 -8.91 20.46 -11.88
C MET A 196 -10.20 19.65 -11.95
N PHE A 197 -10.87 19.40 -10.81
CA PHE A 197 -11.91 18.36 -10.75
C PHE A 197 -13.31 18.87 -10.40
N SER A 198 -13.47 20.16 -10.10
CA SER A 198 -14.79 20.73 -9.81
C SER A 198 -15.77 20.48 -10.96
N GLY A 199 -16.89 19.81 -10.64
CA GLY A 199 -17.96 19.45 -11.57
C GLY A 199 -17.66 18.25 -12.49
N MET A 200 -16.52 17.58 -12.34
CA MET A 200 -16.15 16.45 -13.20
C MET A 200 -16.93 15.18 -12.81
N ALA A 201 -17.74 14.64 -13.73
CA ALA A 201 -18.64 13.52 -13.45
C ALA A 201 -17.92 12.24 -12.94
N GLY A 202 -16.67 12.02 -13.33
CA GLY A 202 -15.87 10.87 -12.88
C GLY A 202 -15.24 11.02 -11.50
N VAL A 203 -15.32 12.19 -10.87
CA VAL A 203 -14.75 12.47 -9.54
C VAL A 203 -15.91 12.76 -8.57
N PRO A 204 -16.30 11.80 -7.72
CA PRO A 204 -17.57 11.87 -6.97
C PRO A 204 -17.50 12.74 -5.71
N TYR A 205 -16.44 13.53 -5.54
CA TYR A 205 -16.20 14.35 -4.36
C TYR A 205 -15.61 15.71 -4.75
N ASP A 206 -15.89 16.70 -3.90
CA ASP A 206 -15.37 18.06 -4.07
C ASP A 206 -14.05 18.26 -3.32
N ALA A 207 -13.57 19.51 -3.30
CA ALA A 207 -12.32 19.87 -2.64
C ALA A 207 -12.34 19.63 -1.12
N GLN A 208 -13.51 19.79 -0.48
CA GLN A 208 -13.65 19.52 0.96
C GLN A 208 -13.62 18.02 1.22
N GLY A 209 -14.23 17.22 0.35
CA GLY A 209 -14.10 15.77 0.35
C GLY A 209 -12.65 15.32 0.16
N PHE A 210 -11.93 15.91 -0.79
CA PHE A 210 -10.50 15.64 -0.99
C PHE A 210 -9.67 15.96 0.25
N GLU A 211 -9.87 17.14 0.86
CA GLU A 211 -9.14 17.57 2.04
C GLU A 211 -9.37 16.67 3.27
N SER A 212 -10.64 16.30 3.49
CA SER A 212 -11.08 15.39 4.56
C SER A 212 -10.77 13.91 4.28
N GLY A 213 -10.32 13.58 3.08
CA GLY A 213 -9.98 12.21 2.71
C GLY A 213 -11.19 11.28 2.59
N VAL A 214 -12.30 11.73 1.98
CA VAL A 214 -13.61 11.05 1.84
C VAL A 214 -13.59 9.55 2.17
N GLY A 215 -14.30 9.15 3.23
CA GLY A 215 -14.46 7.75 3.62
C GLY A 215 -13.16 7.12 4.11
N ASP A 216 -12.45 7.80 5.01
CA ASP A 216 -11.26 7.25 5.67
C ASP A 216 -11.60 5.85 6.22
N GLY A 217 -10.97 4.82 5.64
CA GLY A 217 -11.15 3.44 6.07
C GLY A 217 -10.66 3.18 7.50
N SER A 218 -10.13 4.20 8.17
CA SER A 218 -9.91 4.19 9.62
C SER A 218 -11.21 4.01 10.44
N ASP A 219 -12.40 4.26 9.86
CA ASP A 219 -13.68 3.88 10.47
C ASP A 219 -13.92 2.35 10.51
N MET A 220 -13.08 1.54 9.85
CA MET A 220 -13.00 0.09 10.06
C MET A 220 -11.97 -0.33 11.13
N GLY A 221 -11.45 0.63 11.91
CA GLY A 221 -10.56 0.40 13.06
C GLY A 221 -11.14 0.81 14.42
N ALA A 222 -12.36 1.36 14.45
CA ALA A 222 -13.00 1.88 15.67
C ALA A 222 -14.34 1.20 16.02
N VAL A 223 -14.61 -0.01 15.48
CA VAL A 223 -15.71 -0.88 15.91
C VAL A 223 -15.17 -2.26 16.30
N GLU A 224 -14.57 -2.31 17.48
CA GLU A 224 -14.76 -3.43 18.42
C GLU A 224 -14.81 -2.85 19.84
N GLY A 225 -15.72 -1.88 20.01
CA GLY A 225 -15.98 -1.16 21.25
C GLY A 225 -17.47 -1.14 21.55
N GLY A 226 -17.99 -2.26 22.09
CA GLY A 226 -19.21 -2.27 22.89
C GLY A 226 -20.48 -2.81 22.22
N ALA A 227 -20.91 -3.98 22.71
CA ALA A 227 -22.19 -4.17 23.43
C ALA A 227 -22.79 -5.55 23.16
N GLY A 228 -22.39 -6.52 23.97
CA GLY A 228 -23.08 -7.78 24.18
C GLY A 228 -22.89 -8.21 25.63
N GLY A 229 -23.66 -7.58 26.54
CA GLY A 229 -23.75 -8.05 27.92
C GLY A 229 -24.41 -9.41 27.96
N ASP A 230 -23.85 -10.35 28.72
CA ASP A 230 -24.37 -10.71 30.03
C ASP A 230 -23.55 -11.86 30.65
N ASP A 231 -23.32 -11.73 31.96
CA ASP A 231 -22.90 -12.74 32.93
C ASP A 231 -21.59 -13.52 32.69
N PHE A 232 -20.54 -13.13 33.42
CA PHE A 232 -20.00 -13.97 34.51
C PHE A 232 -19.17 -13.09 35.45
N GLY A 233 -19.73 -12.79 36.62
CA GLY A 233 -19.00 -12.19 37.73
C GLY A 233 -18.00 -13.17 38.35
N GLY A 234 -16.87 -12.63 38.79
CA GLY A 234 -15.85 -13.40 39.52
C GLY A 234 -14.54 -12.65 39.70
N ASP A 235 -14.52 -11.79 40.71
CA ASP A 235 -13.37 -11.14 41.34
C ASP A 235 -12.10 -12.03 41.41
N THR A 236 -10.97 -11.50 40.94
CA THR A 236 -9.68 -11.67 41.62
C THR A 236 -8.72 -10.59 41.13
N GLY A 237 -8.51 -9.59 41.98
CA GLY A 237 -7.53 -8.54 41.78
C GLY A 237 -6.08 -9.03 41.83
N GLY A 238 -5.17 -8.09 41.57
CA GLY A 238 -3.77 -8.22 41.94
C GLY A 238 -2.80 -7.78 40.86
N ASP A 239 -2.38 -6.52 40.98
CA ASP A 239 -0.99 -6.10 40.86
C ASP A 239 -0.40 -5.82 39.46
N GLY A 240 -0.16 -4.53 39.24
CA GLY A 240 1.21 -4.10 38.94
C GLY A 240 1.48 -3.56 37.54
N PHE A 241 2.03 -2.34 37.55
CA PHE A 241 2.88 -1.71 36.53
C PHE A 241 2.22 -0.70 35.59
N GLY A 242 2.01 0.50 36.13
CA GLY A 242 2.24 1.73 35.39
C GLY A 242 3.73 1.89 35.04
N GLY A 243 4.00 2.40 33.84
CA GLY A 243 5.34 2.61 33.33
C GLY A 243 5.30 3.38 32.01
N ASP A 244 5.16 4.69 32.14
CA ASP A 244 5.48 5.70 31.13
C ASP A 244 6.90 5.42 30.57
N GLY A 245 7.04 5.31 29.25
CA GLY A 245 8.29 4.93 28.60
C GLY A 245 8.42 5.62 27.25
N GLY A 246 8.79 6.89 27.31
CA GLY A 246 8.93 7.78 26.16
C GLY A 246 9.91 7.28 25.09
N PHE A 247 9.51 7.51 23.84
CA PHE A 247 10.38 7.45 22.67
C PHE A 247 11.26 8.71 22.65
N GLY A 248 12.49 8.58 23.15
CA GLY A 248 13.57 9.56 23.01
C GLY A 248 14.73 8.94 22.24
N GLY A 249 15.18 9.60 21.17
CA GLY A 249 16.23 9.12 20.28
C GLY A 249 17.65 9.44 20.76
N ASP A 250 18.60 8.74 20.15
CA ASP A 250 20.02 9.07 19.97
C ASP A 250 20.50 8.17 18.82
N GLY A 251 21.26 8.58 17.80
CA GLY A 251 22.26 9.64 17.81
C GLY A 251 23.66 9.03 17.72
N GLY A 252 24.05 8.52 16.54
CA GLY A 252 25.45 8.44 16.12
C GLY A 252 26.18 7.09 16.26
N GLY A 253 26.99 6.76 15.24
CA GLY A 253 27.94 5.66 15.28
C GLY A 253 28.53 5.27 13.92
N PHE A 254 29.21 6.21 13.25
CA PHE A 254 30.11 5.89 12.12
C PHE A 254 31.24 4.97 12.61
N GLY A 255 31.32 3.77 12.02
CA GLY A 255 32.38 2.80 12.26
C GLY A 255 33.22 2.57 11.01
N ASP A 256 34.41 3.16 11.04
CA ASP A 256 35.58 2.90 10.21
C ASP A 256 35.87 1.40 10.02
N PHE A 257 36.00 0.96 8.76
CA PHE A 257 36.66 -0.30 8.39
C PHE A 257 37.59 -0.03 7.21
N GLY A 258 38.69 0.67 7.48
CA GLY A 258 39.92 0.58 6.70
C GLY A 258 40.75 -0.65 7.09
N GLY A 259 41.17 -1.43 6.10
CA GLY A 259 42.13 -2.53 6.28
C GLY A 259 42.52 -3.12 4.94
N GLY A 260 43.63 -2.63 4.38
CA GLY A 260 44.10 -2.96 3.04
C GLY A 260 44.69 -4.36 2.88
N PHE A 261 44.84 -4.74 1.61
CA PHE A 261 45.78 -5.76 1.17
C PHE A 261 46.54 -5.21 -0.03
N ASP A 262 47.84 -5.01 0.17
CA ASP A 262 48.85 -4.94 -0.87
C ASP A 262 49.36 -6.36 -1.17
N LEU A 263 49.75 -6.55 -2.44
CA LEU A 263 50.30 -7.72 -3.17
C LEU A 263 49.30 -8.49 -4.04
#